data_AF-A0A1G1VG37-F1
#
_entry.id   AF-A0A1G1VG37-F1
#
_cell.length_a   1.000
_cell.length_b   1.000
_cell.length_c   1.000
_cell.angle_alpha   90.00
_cell.angle_beta   90.00
_cell.angle_gamma   90.00
#
_symmetry.space_group_name_H-M   'P 1'
#
loop_
_entity.id
_entity.type
_entity.pdbx_description
1 polymer ?
#
loop_
_entity_poly.entity_id
_entity_poly.type
_entity_poly.pdbx_seq_one_letter_code
_entity_poly.pdbx_strand_id
1 'polypeptide(L)'
;MSETGGRLRTPPLRILDSFNITKDPVAWLDAVIRDNGPYDFTHSHHDRSIVSGFRGALIANGTKDLKERVSSTAGQILTDWLGKHNLDGKLINSDREYLTALLSIFECVPAETNTSPKLYALLKYEDFRIPTPEARRLRQIVIFALAASNPPNMSREELENFFAEEMKDIGFALASLTGLCRLSPDIGIKHLRNLFKVVRDDDACWRLVVSTFSRLGDDVYQKLLDEINRWDKDEKGQAMAEIGRRAKL
;
A
#
# COMPACT_ATOMS: atom_id res chain seq x y z
N MET A 1 8.89 -12.13 -40.89
CA MET A 1 9.63 -12.66 -39.72
C MET A 1 9.83 -11.50 -38.76
N SER A 2 9.41 -11.68 -37.52
CA SER A 2 9.43 -10.68 -36.44
C SER A 2 10.82 -10.63 -35.82
N GLU A 3 11.44 -9.45 -35.77
CA GLU A 3 12.59 -9.18 -34.91
C GLU A 3 12.12 -8.46 -33.65
N THR A 4 11.88 -9.25 -32.61
CA THR A 4 11.82 -8.80 -31.23
C THR A 4 13.23 -8.53 -30.72
N GLY A 5 13.62 -7.26 -30.66
CA GLY A 5 14.88 -6.79 -30.07
C GLY A 5 14.62 -5.65 -29.09
N GLY A 6 14.53 -5.97 -27.81
CA GLY A 6 14.32 -4.99 -26.74
C GLY A 6 15.49 -4.01 -26.60
N ARG A 7 15.13 -2.74 -26.36
CA ARG A 7 15.94 -1.78 -25.60
C ARG A 7 15.05 -1.00 -24.64
N LEU A 8 15.16 -1.32 -23.35
CA LEU A 8 14.92 -0.38 -22.26
C LEU A 8 15.78 0.88 -22.50
N ARG A 9 15.25 2.10 -22.31
CA ARG A 9 15.78 3.11 -21.35
C ARG A 9 15.27 4.55 -21.55
N THR A 10 14.56 5.00 -20.51
CA THR A 10 14.44 6.36 -19.90
C THR A 10 13.56 7.44 -20.55
N PRO A 11 12.58 8.02 -19.79
CA PRO A 11 12.93 8.82 -18.60
C PRO A 11 12.00 8.70 -17.36
N PRO A 12 12.15 7.69 -16.48
CA PRO A 12 11.66 7.77 -15.10
C PRO A 12 12.60 8.56 -14.16
N LEU A 13 13.85 8.84 -14.55
CA LEU A 13 14.78 9.64 -13.74
C LEU A 13 14.40 11.13 -13.71
N ARG A 14 13.99 11.71 -14.85
CA ARG A 14 13.70 13.15 -14.96
C ARG A 14 12.59 13.64 -14.02
N ILE A 15 11.55 12.83 -13.78
CA ILE A 15 10.47 13.22 -12.88
C ILE A 15 10.93 13.25 -11.43
N LEU A 16 11.74 12.26 -11.01
CA LEU A 16 12.35 12.23 -9.67
C LEU A 16 13.38 13.34 -9.50
N ASP A 17 14.22 13.58 -10.51
CA ASP A 17 15.21 14.65 -10.52
C ASP A 17 14.52 16.02 -10.38
N SER A 18 13.43 16.23 -11.10
CA SER A 18 12.66 17.49 -11.04
C SER A 18 12.05 17.73 -9.66
N PHE A 19 11.52 16.68 -9.00
CA PHE A 19 11.08 16.78 -7.61
C PHE A 19 12.27 17.00 -6.66
N ASN A 20 13.42 16.41 -6.95
CA ASN A 20 14.60 16.56 -6.10
C ASN A 20 15.23 17.96 -6.18
N ILE A 21 15.06 18.70 -7.28
CA ILE A 21 15.61 20.05 -7.41
C ILE A 21 14.59 21.17 -7.22
N THR A 22 13.28 20.87 -7.15
CA THR A 22 12.26 21.91 -6.98
C THR A 22 12.46 22.66 -5.66
N LYS A 23 12.26 23.98 -5.70
CA LYS A 23 12.28 24.85 -4.51
C LYS A 23 10.99 24.73 -3.69
N ASP A 24 9.89 24.37 -4.34
CA ASP A 24 8.59 24.14 -3.71
C ASP A 24 8.15 22.70 -3.98
N PRO A 25 8.50 21.75 -3.10
CA PRO A 25 8.11 20.35 -3.27
C PRO A 25 6.61 20.14 -3.07
N VAL A 26 5.95 20.95 -2.24
CA VAL A 26 4.51 20.81 -1.95
C VAL A 26 3.69 21.16 -3.18
N ALA A 27 3.92 22.33 -3.78
CA ALA A 27 3.22 22.73 -4.99
C ALA A 27 3.51 21.77 -6.16
N TRP A 28 4.76 21.28 -6.26
CA TRP A 28 5.13 20.34 -7.31
C TRP A 28 4.38 19.00 -7.16
N LEU A 29 4.35 18.43 -5.94
CA LEU A 29 3.70 17.15 -5.71
C LEU A 29 2.18 17.26 -5.79
N ASP A 30 1.59 18.36 -5.31
CA ASP A 30 0.16 18.66 -5.49
C ASP A 30 -0.23 18.71 -6.97
N ALA A 31 0.60 19.33 -7.82
CA ALA A 31 0.37 19.34 -9.26
C ALA A 31 0.40 17.92 -9.86
N VAL A 32 1.33 17.06 -9.43
CA VAL A 32 1.37 15.64 -9.86
C VAL A 32 0.13 14.87 -9.40
N ILE A 33 -0.34 15.09 -8.17
CA ILE A 33 -1.54 14.44 -7.62
C ILE A 33 -2.80 14.85 -8.40
N ARG A 34 -2.86 16.12 -8.84
CA ARG A 34 -3.95 16.66 -9.67
C ARG A 34 -3.83 16.29 -11.15
N ASP A 35 -2.83 15.49 -11.51
CA ASP A 35 -2.50 15.15 -12.90
C ASP A 35 -2.18 16.38 -13.79
N ASN A 36 -1.76 17.48 -13.16
CA ASN A 36 -1.40 18.77 -13.76
C ASN A 36 0.13 19.00 -13.71
N GLY A 37 0.93 17.93 -13.76
CA GLY A 37 2.38 17.99 -13.66
C GLY A 37 3.02 18.85 -14.78
N PRO A 38 4.30 19.26 -14.63
CA PRO A 38 4.96 20.13 -15.58
C PRO A 38 4.82 19.60 -17.03
N TYR A 39 4.46 20.51 -17.95
CA TYR A 39 4.06 20.26 -19.35
C TYR A 39 4.96 19.30 -20.16
N ASP A 40 6.22 19.11 -19.76
CA ASP A 40 7.17 18.20 -20.41
C ASP A 40 6.87 16.71 -20.16
N PHE A 41 6.00 16.35 -19.20
CA PHE A 41 5.66 14.96 -18.89
C PHE A 41 4.34 14.49 -19.52
N THR A 42 3.49 15.41 -19.97
CA THR A 42 2.16 15.12 -20.54
C THR A 42 2.20 14.50 -21.94
N HIS A 43 3.36 14.45 -22.59
CA HIS A 43 3.51 14.07 -24.00
C HIS A 43 4.12 12.67 -24.25
N SER A 44 4.27 11.80 -23.24
CA SER A 44 4.95 10.51 -23.45
C SER A 44 4.17 9.22 -23.22
N HIS A 45 2.99 9.20 -22.61
CA HIS A 45 2.20 7.96 -22.51
C HIS A 45 0.69 8.24 -22.42
N HIS A 46 -0.08 7.90 -23.45
CA HIS A 46 -1.52 8.17 -23.54
C HIS A 46 -2.42 7.34 -22.61
N ASP A 47 -1.90 6.48 -21.72
CA ASP A 47 -2.72 5.55 -20.92
C ASP A 47 -2.41 5.50 -19.40
N ARG A 48 -1.48 6.32 -18.88
CA ARG A 48 -1.12 6.28 -17.43
C ARG A 48 -1.06 7.67 -16.81
N SER A 49 -1.73 7.84 -15.67
CA SER A 49 -1.67 9.08 -14.89
C SER A 49 -0.24 9.40 -14.43
N ILE A 50 0.08 10.68 -14.30
CA ILE A 50 1.40 11.20 -13.91
C ILE A 50 1.77 10.65 -12.53
N VAL A 51 0.82 10.58 -11.59
CA VAL A 51 1.04 9.99 -10.26
C VAL A 51 1.47 8.51 -10.34
N SER A 52 0.91 7.73 -11.27
CA SER A 52 1.29 6.32 -11.46
C SER A 52 2.73 6.21 -11.99
N GLY A 53 3.10 7.06 -12.95
CA GLY A 53 4.47 7.15 -13.46
C GLY A 53 5.47 7.54 -12.38
N PHE A 54 5.13 8.54 -11.55
CA PHE A 54 5.94 8.99 -10.43
C PHE A 54 6.17 7.89 -9.40
N ARG A 55 5.11 7.17 -8.99
CA ARG A 55 5.21 6.03 -8.06
C ARG A 55 6.09 4.92 -8.61
N GLY A 56 5.91 4.56 -9.88
CA GLY A 56 6.72 3.55 -10.55
C GLY A 56 8.21 3.93 -10.55
N ALA A 57 8.52 5.20 -10.82
CA ALA A 57 9.89 5.71 -10.76
C ALA A 57 10.45 5.65 -9.34
N LEU A 58 9.67 6.08 -8.34
CA LEU A 58 10.08 6.13 -6.93
C LEU A 58 10.34 4.73 -6.33
N ILE A 59 9.54 3.73 -6.72
CA ILE A 59 9.77 2.33 -6.35
C ILE A 59 11.08 1.82 -6.95
N ALA A 60 11.30 2.07 -8.25
CA ALA A 60 12.43 1.52 -8.99
C ALA A 60 13.77 2.21 -8.69
N ASN A 61 13.76 3.55 -8.51
CA ASN A 61 14.98 4.37 -8.49
C ASN A 61 15.04 5.34 -7.30
N GLY A 62 14.05 5.37 -6.40
CA GLY A 62 14.03 6.31 -5.29
C GLY A 62 15.11 6.02 -4.25
N THR A 63 15.98 6.99 -3.99
CA THR A 63 16.92 6.96 -2.86
C THR A 63 16.19 7.11 -1.53
N LYS A 64 16.86 6.78 -0.42
CA LYS A 64 16.30 6.95 0.92
C LYS A 64 15.88 8.40 1.18
N ASP A 65 16.79 9.34 0.98
CA ASP A 65 16.55 10.78 1.22
C ASP A 65 15.42 11.33 0.33
N LEU A 66 15.35 10.87 -0.92
CA LEU A 66 14.26 11.25 -1.83
C LEU A 66 12.91 10.74 -1.31
N LYS A 67 12.85 9.48 -0.85
CA LYS A 67 11.64 8.90 -0.28
C LYS A 67 11.22 9.62 1.00
N GLU A 68 12.16 9.96 1.88
CA GLU A 68 11.89 10.76 3.08
C GLU A 68 11.32 12.14 2.71
N ARG A 69 11.92 12.82 1.74
CA ARG A 69 11.41 14.10 1.24
C ARG A 69 10.00 13.98 0.64
N VAL A 70 9.74 12.95 -0.16
CA VAL A 70 8.39 12.68 -0.70
C VAL A 70 7.40 12.42 0.45
N SER A 71 7.77 11.62 1.44
CA SER A 71 6.94 11.31 2.60
C SER A 71 6.53 12.57 3.36
N SER A 72 7.50 13.44 3.66
CA SER A 72 7.26 14.69 4.37
C SER A 72 6.36 15.63 3.58
N THR A 73 6.63 15.77 2.27
CA THR A 73 5.84 16.61 1.38
C THR A 73 4.39 16.12 1.27
N ALA A 74 4.18 14.81 1.06
CA ALA A 74 2.86 14.21 1.02
C ALA A 74 2.13 14.35 2.37
N GLY A 75 2.86 14.23 3.49
CA GLY A 75 2.34 14.44 4.83
C GLY A 75 1.84 15.86 5.07
N GLN A 76 2.57 16.86 4.55
CA GLN A 76 2.13 18.26 4.58
C GLN A 76 0.88 18.47 3.74
N ILE A 77 0.84 17.96 2.50
CA ILE A 77 -0.35 18.03 1.63
C ILE A 77 -1.57 17.41 2.31
N LEU A 78 -1.41 16.22 2.92
CA LEU A 78 -2.50 15.56 3.65
C LEU A 78 -2.97 16.40 4.84
N THR A 79 -2.05 17.03 5.56
CA THR A 79 -2.36 17.91 6.69
C THR A 79 -3.18 19.12 6.23
N ASP A 80 -2.75 19.79 5.16
CA ASP A 80 -3.44 20.95 4.60
C ASP A 80 -4.81 20.58 4.03
N TRP A 81 -4.94 19.40 3.42
CA TRP A 81 -6.22 18.88 2.93
C TRP A 81 -7.17 18.60 4.10
N LEU A 82 -6.72 17.90 5.14
CA LEU A 82 -7.53 17.65 6.34
C LEU A 82 -7.94 18.94 7.08
N GLY A 83 -7.13 20.00 7.01
CA GLY A 83 -7.48 21.31 7.57
C GLY A 83 -8.59 22.03 6.81
N LYS A 84 -8.84 21.67 5.54
CA LYS A 84 -9.86 22.27 4.68
C LYS A 84 -11.16 21.46 4.64
N HIS A 85 -11.10 20.18 5.01
CA HIS A 85 -12.20 19.24 4.86
C HIS A 85 -12.70 18.76 6.24
N ASN A 86 -14.01 18.85 6.48
CA ASN A 86 -14.60 18.33 7.71
C ASN A 86 -14.67 16.79 7.68
N LEU A 87 -14.23 16.11 8.74
CA LEU A 87 -14.21 14.65 8.87
C LEU A 87 -15.63 14.02 8.89
N ASP A 88 -16.65 14.84 9.14
CA ASP A 88 -18.05 14.41 9.29
C ASP A 88 -18.87 14.50 7.99
N GLY A 89 -18.26 14.86 6.87
CA GLY A 89 -18.94 15.06 5.58
C GLY A 89 -18.65 13.97 4.54
N LYS A 90 -19.56 13.82 3.57
CA LYS A 90 -19.33 13.02 2.36
C LYS A 90 -18.38 13.75 1.41
N LEU A 91 -17.43 13.01 0.85
CA LEU A 91 -16.49 13.56 -0.13
C LEU A 91 -17.16 13.66 -1.50
N ILE A 92 -17.03 14.83 -2.14
CA ILE A 92 -17.35 14.97 -3.57
C ILE A 92 -16.34 14.17 -4.41
N ASN A 93 -16.72 13.79 -5.63
CA ASN A 93 -15.91 12.88 -6.45
C ASN A 93 -14.49 13.39 -6.71
N SER A 94 -14.32 14.69 -6.98
CA SER A 94 -13.01 15.30 -7.20
C SER A 94 -12.10 15.20 -5.97
N ASP A 95 -12.67 15.32 -4.77
CA ASP A 95 -11.93 15.16 -3.52
C ASP A 95 -11.53 13.70 -3.29
N ARG A 96 -12.40 12.76 -3.65
CA ARG A 96 -12.08 11.32 -3.58
C ARG A 96 -10.96 10.94 -4.54
N GLU A 97 -10.99 11.42 -5.78
CA GLU A 97 -9.95 11.16 -6.77
C GLU A 97 -8.61 11.75 -6.32
N TYR A 98 -8.62 12.99 -5.85
CA TYR A 98 -7.44 13.65 -5.30
C TYR A 98 -6.86 12.89 -4.10
N LEU A 99 -7.70 12.54 -3.13
CA LEU A 99 -7.28 11.81 -1.94
C LEU A 99 -6.76 10.40 -2.31
N THR A 100 -7.41 9.72 -3.26
CA THR A 100 -6.94 8.43 -3.80
C THR A 100 -5.52 8.55 -4.36
N ALA A 101 -5.27 9.57 -5.18
CA ALA A 101 -3.96 9.81 -5.77
C ALA A 101 -2.90 10.13 -4.71
N LEU A 102 -3.22 11.01 -3.75
CA LEU A 102 -2.33 11.35 -2.64
C LEU A 102 -1.98 10.13 -1.80
N LEU A 103 -2.99 9.34 -1.38
CA LEU A 103 -2.77 8.18 -0.53
C LEU A 103 -1.98 7.07 -1.21
N SER A 104 -2.10 6.95 -2.53
CA SER A 104 -1.31 5.99 -3.30
C SER A 104 0.21 6.23 -3.21
N ILE A 105 0.65 7.45 -2.89
CA ILE A 105 2.06 7.75 -2.58
C ILE A 105 2.50 6.99 -1.33
N PHE A 106 1.68 6.94 -0.29
CA PHE A 106 2.01 6.27 0.96
C PHE A 106 2.04 4.74 0.88
N GLU A 107 1.52 4.15 -0.20
CA GLU A 107 1.69 2.72 -0.48
C GLU A 107 3.14 2.37 -0.82
N CYS A 108 3.88 3.30 -1.43
CA CYS A 108 5.25 3.08 -1.89
C CYS A 108 6.33 3.74 -1.03
N VAL A 109 5.93 4.73 -0.21
CA VAL A 109 6.79 5.43 0.73
C VAL A 109 6.11 5.48 2.09
N PRO A 110 6.72 4.91 3.15
CA PRO A 110 6.16 5.00 4.49
C PRO A 110 5.95 6.47 4.90
N ALA A 111 4.76 6.77 5.39
CA ALA A 111 4.40 8.05 5.96
C ALA A 111 5.26 8.37 7.19
N GLU A 112 5.55 9.64 7.40
CA GLU A 112 6.22 10.09 8.62
C GLU A 112 5.39 9.82 9.87
N THR A 113 6.06 9.73 11.02
CA THR A 113 5.48 9.49 12.34
C THR A 113 4.28 10.40 12.67
N ASN A 114 4.32 11.67 12.26
CA ASN A 114 3.24 12.64 12.49
C ASN A 114 2.10 12.57 11.45
N THR A 115 2.27 11.80 10.38
CA THR A 115 1.31 11.61 9.29
C THR A 115 0.49 10.34 9.50
N SER A 116 1.07 9.28 10.06
CA SER A 116 0.36 8.03 10.37
C SER A 116 -0.93 8.21 11.19
N PRO A 117 -0.99 9.02 12.26
CA PRO A 117 -2.24 9.27 12.98
C PRO A 117 -3.32 9.92 12.10
N LYS A 118 -2.92 10.73 11.12
CA LYS A 118 -3.82 11.37 10.16
C LYS A 118 -4.40 10.37 9.17
N LEU A 119 -3.56 9.44 8.69
CA LEU A 119 -4.03 8.30 7.89
C LEU A 119 -5.07 7.46 8.65
N TYR A 120 -4.86 7.26 9.95
CA TYR A 120 -5.83 6.52 10.77
C TYR A 120 -7.13 7.31 10.97
N ALA A 121 -7.05 8.64 11.13
CA ALA A 121 -8.23 9.49 11.22
C ALA A 121 -9.11 9.43 9.95
N LEU A 122 -8.52 9.21 8.76
CA LEU A 122 -9.28 9.06 7.51
C LEU A 122 -10.28 7.91 7.58
N LEU A 123 -9.95 6.81 8.26
CA LEU A 123 -10.85 5.65 8.39
C LEU A 123 -12.13 5.96 9.19
N LYS A 124 -12.16 7.09 9.90
CA LYS A 124 -13.34 7.56 10.64
C LYS A 124 -14.31 8.37 9.79
N TYR A 125 -13.92 8.84 8.61
CA TYR A 125 -14.82 9.54 7.69
C TYR A 125 -16.03 8.67 7.32
N GLU A 126 -17.20 9.29 7.21
CA GLU A 126 -18.43 8.60 6.81
C GLU A 126 -18.27 7.90 5.46
N ASP A 127 -17.60 8.55 4.51
CA ASP A 127 -17.40 8.04 3.14
C ASP A 127 -16.65 6.68 3.13
N PHE A 128 -15.73 6.47 4.07
CA PHE A 128 -14.96 5.23 4.22
C PHE A 128 -15.76 4.06 4.80
N ARG A 129 -16.99 4.31 5.24
CA ARG A 129 -17.92 3.31 5.78
C ARG A 129 -19.01 2.94 4.76
N ILE A 130 -19.07 3.65 3.63
CA ILE A 130 -20.05 3.38 2.58
C ILE A 130 -19.60 2.14 1.78
N PRO A 131 -20.48 1.16 1.51
CA PRO A 131 -20.12 -0.06 0.79
C PRO A 131 -20.09 0.15 -0.74
N THR A 132 -19.64 1.30 -1.24
CA THR A 132 -19.44 1.53 -2.69
C THR A 132 -18.04 1.06 -3.12
N PRO A 133 -17.86 0.62 -4.38
CA PRO A 133 -16.55 0.20 -4.88
C PRO A 133 -15.45 1.26 -4.69
N GLU A 134 -15.76 2.54 -4.89
CA GLU A 134 -14.82 3.65 -4.78
C GLU A 134 -14.41 3.90 -3.33
N ALA A 135 -15.37 3.91 -2.40
CA ALA A 135 -15.11 4.06 -0.97
C ALA A 135 -14.30 2.87 -0.43
N ARG A 136 -14.63 1.65 -0.86
CA ARG A 136 -13.88 0.44 -0.50
C ARG A 136 -12.45 0.51 -1.03
N ARG A 137 -12.25 0.95 -2.28
CA ARG A 137 -10.90 1.15 -2.83
C ARG A 137 -10.11 2.18 -2.03
N LEU A 138 -10.73 3.32 -1.70
CA LEU A 138 -10.08 4.36 -0.91
C LEU A 138 -9.70 3.86 0.49
N ARG A 139 -10.59 3.11 1.15
CA ARG A 139 -10.32 2.43 2.43
C ARG A 139 -9.15 1.46 2.31
N GLN A 140 -9.12 0.62 1.27
CA GLN A 140 -8.04 -0.32 1.02
C GLN A 140 -6.67 0.39 0.92
N ILE A 141 -6.60 1.49 0.19
CA ILE A 141 -5.38 2.29 0.02
C ILE A 141 -4.92 2.86 1.38
N VAL A 142 -5.85 3.38 2.20
CA VAL A 142 -5.51 3.85 3.56
C VAL A 142 -4.99 2.71 4.44
N ILE A 143 -5.58 1.53 4.38
CA ILE A 143 -5.11 0.37 5.14
C ILE A 143 -3.70 -0.03 4.67
N PHE A 144 -3.40 -0.01 3.37
CA PHE A 144 -2.04 -0.25 2.87
C PHE A 144 -1.05 0.82 3.36
N ALA A 145 -1.44 2.09 3.33
CA ALA A 145 -0.60 3.20 3.81
C ALA A 145 -0.31 3.09 5.32
N LEU A 146 -1.31 2.69 6.12
CA LEU A 146 -1.18 2.45 7.56
C LEU A 146 -0.35 1.21 7.87
N ALA A 147 -0.58 0.13 7.14
CA ALA A 147 0.27 -1.06 7.20
C ALA A 147 1.72 -0.72 6.87
N ALA A 148 1.94 0.31 6.05
CA ALA A 148 3.28 0.79 5.76
C ALA A 148 3.91 1.62 6.89
N SER A 149 3.08 2.27 7.71
CA SER A 149 3.46 3.40 8.57
C SER A 149 2.56 3.42 9.81
N ASN A 150 2.91 2.64 10.83
CA ASN A 150 2.08 2.51 12.03
C ASN A 150 1.99 3.83 12.81
N PRO A 151 0.79 4.26 13.25
CA PRO A 151 0.62 5.41 14.13
C PRO A 151 1.36 5.22 15.46
N PRO A 152 2.26 6.15 15.85
CA PRO A 152 3.04 6.04 17.09
C PRO A 152 2.20 6.17 18.37
N ASN A 153 1.01 6.75 18.25
CA ASN A 153 0.08 7.01 19.34
C ASN A 153 -0.92 5.87 19.55
N MET A 154 -0.84 4.80 18.77
CA MET A 154 -1.63 3.60 18.97
C MET A 154 -0.75 2.52 19.60
N SER A 155 -1.29 1.83 20.58
CA SER A 155 -0.66 0.64 21.13
C SER A 155 -0.59 -0.46 20.08
N ARG A 156 0.38 -1.37 20.26
CA ARG A 156 0.51 -2.56 19.42
C ARG A 156 -0.76 -3.41 19.39
N GLU A 157 -1.46 -3.51 20.52
CA GLU A 157 -2.70 -4.26 20.66
C GLU A 157 -3.84 -3.63 19.86
N GLU A 158 -4.00 -2.29 19.91
CA GLU A 158 -4.99 -1.58 19.11
C GLU A 158 -4.76 -1.78 17.61
N LEU A 159 -3.51 -1.74 17.16
CA LEU A 159 -3.17 -1.98 15.75
C LEU A 159 -3.41 -3.42 15.33
N GLU A 160 -3.04 -4.40 16.16
CA GLU A 160 -3.34 -5.81 15.90
C GLU A 160 -4.86 -6.04 15.77
N ASN A 161 -5.64 -5.53 16.72
CA ASN A 161 -7.10 -5.67 16.70
C ASN A 161 -7.71 -5.00 15.47
N PHE A 162 -7.25 -3.81 15.13
CA PHE A 162 -7.70 -3.09 13.93
C PHE A 162 -7.45 -3.90 12.66
N PHE A 163 -6.21 -4.33 12.41
CA PHE A 163 -5.91 -5.09 11.19
C PHE A 163 -6.60 -6.45 11.18
N ALA A 164 -6.71 -7.14 12.32
CA ALA A 164 -7.42 -8.41 12.43
C ALA A 164 -8.91 -8.26 12.08
N GLU A 165 -9.56 -7.16 12.47
CA GLU A 165 -10.94 -6.88 12.12
C GLU A 165 -11.11 -6.60 10.62
N GLU A 166 -10.28 -5.71 10.06
CA GLU A 166 -10.33 -5.40 8.62
C GLU A 166 -10.04 -6.64 7.76
N MET A 167 -9.19 -7.55 8.23
CA MET A 167 -8.81 -8.76 7.49
C MET A 167 -9.98 -9.71 7.21
N LYS A 168 -11.10 -9.59 7.93
CA LYS A 168 -12.30 -10.41 7.68
C LYS A 168 -12.93 -10.11 6.32
N ASP A 169 -12.65 -8.94 5.75
CA ASP A 169 -13.10 -8.56 4.42
C ASP A 169 -12.03 -8.90 3.36
N ILE A 170 -12.42 -9.67 2.33
CA ILE A 170 -11.53 -10.11 1.26
C ILE A 170 -10.84 -8.94 0.52
N GLY A 171 -11.52 -7.79 0.42
CA GLY A 171 -10.95 -6.60 -0.19
C GLY A 171 -9.79 -5.98 0.59
N PHE A 172 -9.71 -6.22 1.90
CA PHE A 172 -8.71 -5.61 2.78
C PHE A 172 -7.72 -6.62 3.35
N ALA A 173 -8.03 -7.91 3.24
CA ALA A 173 -7.28 -9.01 3.86
C ALA A 173 -5.76 -8.95 3.64
N LEU A 174 -5.31 -8.69 2.41
CA LEU A 174 -3.88 -8.58 2.09
C LEU A 174 -3.21 -7.35 2.71
N ALA A 175 -3.89 -6.20 2.69
CA ALA A 175 -3.40 -4.96 3.29
C ALA A 175 -3.27 -5.12 4.80
N SER A 176 -4.27 -5.71 5.42
CA SER A 176 -4.30 -5.99 6.86
C SER A 176 -3.23 -6.99 7.29
N LEU A 177 -3.03 -8.09 6.54
CA LEU A 177 -1.93 -9.02 6.83
C LEU A 177 -0.58 -8.30 6.75
N THR A 178 -0.39 -7.43 5.76
CA THR A 178 0.86 -6.65 5.64
C THR A 178 1.09 -5.83 6.91
N GLY A 179 0.05 -5.18 7.44
CA GLY A 179 0.12 -4.42 8.69
C GLY A 179 0.48 -5.31 9.89
N LEU A 180 -0.18 -6.46 10.03
CA LEU A 180 0.10 -7.45 11.07
C LEU A 180 1.55 -7.94 11.04
N CYS A 181 2.08 -8.25 9.86
CA CYS A 181 3.47 -8.70 9.68
C CYS A 181 4.48 -7.62 10.05
N ARG A 182 4.15 -6.33 9.84
CA ARG A 182 5.02 -5.22 10.24
C ARG A 182 5.01 -4.94 11.74
N LEU A 183 3.92 -5.26 12.44
CA LEU A 183 3.92 -5.25 13.91
C LEU A 183 4.86 -6.34 14.45
N SER A 184 4.80 -7.54 13.85
CA SER A 184 5.69 -8.66 14.09
C SER A 184 5.38 -9.80 13.12
N PRO A 185 6.40 -10.50 12.58
CA PRO A 185 6.18 -11.73 11.81
C PRO A 185 5.33 -12.76 12.57
N ASP A 186 5.52 -12.90 13.88
CA ASP A 186 4.77 -13.85 14.72
C ASP A 186 3.27 -13.49 14.80
N ILE A 187 2.92 -12.20 14.77
CA ILE A 187 1.52 -11.76 14.73
C ILE A 187 0.92 -12.08 13.36
N GLY A 188 1.65 -11.82 12.28
CA GLY A 188 1.23 -12.19 10.93
C GLY A 188 0.95 -13.69 10.81
N ILE A 189 1.84 -14.54 11.34
CA ILE A 189 1.70 -16.00 11.34
C ILE A 189 0.48 -16.44 12.15
N LYS A 190 0.27 -15.89 13.36
CA LYS A 190 -0.93 -16.16 14.19
C LYS A 190 -2.24 -15.93 13.44
N HIS A 191 -2.29 -14.92 12.57
CA HIS A 191 -3.47 -14.54 11.81
C HIS A 191 -3.59 -15.19 10.42
N LEU A 192 -2.60 -15.99 10.02
CA LEU A 192 -2.54 -16.63 8.70
C LEU A 192 -3.75 -17.54 8.45
N ARG A 193 -4.22 -18.28 9.45
CA ARG A 193 -5.38 -19.17 9.29
C ARG A 193 -6.67 -18.39 9.03
N ASN A 194 -6.82 -17.22 9.66
CA ASN A 194 -7.98 -16.36 9.42
C ASN A 194 -7.95 -15.81 8.00
N LEU A 195 -6.78 -15.38 7.54
CA LEU A 195 -6.57 -14.99 6.15
C LEU A 195 -6.92 -16.13 5.19
N PHE A 196 -6.47 -17.37 5.48
CA PHE A 196 -6.75 -18.54 4.66
C PHE A 196 -8.24 -18.70 4.39
N LYS A 197 -9.07 -18.50 5.41
CA LYS A 197 -10.53 -18.63 5.30
C LYS A 197 -11.17 -17.53 4.44
N VAL A 198 -10.57 -16.35 4.39
CA VAL A 198 -11.09 -15.19 3.66
C VAL A 198 -10.68 -15.21 2.19
N VAL A 199 -9.42 -15.58 1.88
CA VAL A 199 -8.87 -15.57 0.51
C VAL A 199 -8.75 -16.97 -0.10
N ARG A 200 -9.44 -17.97 0.44
CA ARG A 200 -9.30 -19.39 0.04
C ARG A 200 -9.40 -19.60 -1.47
N ASP A 201 -10.31 -18.86 -2.11
CA ASP A 201 -10.62 -19.02 -3.53
C ASP A 201 -9.88 -17.98 -4.42
N ASP A 202 -8.98 -17.17 -3.83
CA ASP A 202 -8.17 -16.16 -4.52
C ASP A 202 -6.69 -16.60 -4.61
N ASP A 203 -6.38 -17.29 -5.71
CA ASP A 203 -5.04 -17.75 -6.05
C ASP A 203 -4.01 -16.63 -6.06
N ALA A 204 -4.37 -15.40 -6.46
CA ALA A 204 -3.46 -14.27 -6.58
C ALA A 204 -3.05 -13.74 -5.19
N CYS A 205 -4.03 -13.60 -4.29
CA CYS A 205 -3.78 -13.24 -2.89
C CYS A 205 -2.89 -14.27 -2.21
N TRP A 206 -3.14 -15.57 -2.42
CA TRP A 206 -2.29 -16.65 -1.92
C TRP A 206 -0.82 -16.51 -2.31
N ARG A 207 -0.55 -16.13 -3.57
CA ARG A 207 0.82 -15.91 -4.06
C ARG A 207 1.55 -14.87 -3.23
N LEU A 208 0.86 -13.78 -2.96
CA LEU A 208 1.43 -12.60 -2.32
C LEU A 208 1.70 -12.87 -0.84
N VAL A 209 0.83 -13.62 -0.16
CA VAL A 209 1.01 -14.04 1.24
C VAL A 209 2.27 -14.90 1.41
N VAL A 210 2.39 -15.97 0.63
CA VAL A 210 3.53 -16.90 0.73
C VAL A 210 4.84 -16.19 0.36
N SER A 211 4.82 -15.36 -0.68
CA SER A 211 5.97 -14.54 -1.07
C SER A 211 6.40 -13.57 0.03
N THR A 212 5.43 -12.99 0.75
CA THR A 212 5.70 -12.06 1.85
C THR A 212 6.47 -12.76 2.97
N PHE A 213 6.02 -13.91 3.46
CA PHE A 213 6.70 -14.63 4.54
C PHE A 213 8.04 -15.23 4.11
N SER A 214 8.14 -15.76 2.89
CA SER A 214 9.39 -16.37 2.40
C SER A 214 10.54 -15.37 2.31
N ARG A 215 10.22 -14.08 2.09
CA ARG A 215 11.21 -12.99 2.04
C ARG A 215 11.71 -12.54 3.42
N LEU A 216 11.06 -12.97 4.51
CA LEU A 216 11.41 -12.57 5.87
C LEU A 216 12.51 -13.45 6.50
N GLY A 217 12.98 -14.48 5.79
CA GLY A 217 14.08 -15.35 6.20
C GLY A 217 13.65 -16.76 6.62
N ASP A 218 14.62 -17.68 6.66
CA ASP A 218 14.39 -19.12 6.87
C ASP A 218 13.71 -19.43 8.21
N ASP A 219 14.05 -18.70 9.29
CA ASP A 219 13.44 -18.88 10.61
C ASP A 219 11.94 -18.55 10.61
N VAL A 220 11.55 -17.46 9.93
CA VAL A 220 10.15 -17.04 9.80
C VAL A 220 9.39 -18.03 8.92
N TYR A 221 10.03 -18.51 7.87
CA TYR A 221 9.48 -19.54 7.00
C TYR A 221 9.24 -20.86 7.76
N GLN A 222 10.17 -21.28 8.62
CA GLN A 222 9.97 -22.49 9.42
C GLN A 222 8.80 -22.34 10.40
N LYS A 223 8.68 -21.19 11.07
CA LYS A 223 7.53 -20.89 11.95
C LYS A 223 6.20 -20.92 11.20
N LEU A 224 6.18 -20.42 9.95
CA LEU A 224 5.01 -20.48 9.07
C LEU A 224 4.61 -21.94 8.81
N LEU A 225 5.56 -22.80 8.45
CA LEU A 225 5.32 -24.22 8.21
C LEU A 225 4.82 -24.92 9.48
N ASP A 226 5.40 -24.63 10.63
CA ASP A 226 5.00 -25.20 11.91
C ASP A 226 3.56 -24.82 12.27
N GLU A 227 3.16 -23.57 11.99
CA GLU A 227 1.79 -23.12 12.20
C GLU A 227 0.80 -23.84 11.28
N ILE A 228 1.09 -23.91 9.97
CA ILE A 228 0.25 -24.63 9.00
C ILE A 228 0.15 -26.12 9.33
N ASN A 229 1.21 -26.71 9.88
CA ASN A 229 1.24 -28.11 10.27
C ASN A 229 0.23 -28.44 11.40
N ARG A 230 -0.20 -27.45 12.17
CA ARG A 230 -1.20 -27.58 13.25
C ARG A 230 -2.65 -27.44 12.76
N TRP A 231 -2.86 -27.09 11.50
CA TRP A 231 -4.21 -26.93 10.95
C TRP A 231 -4.86 -28.27 10.64
N ASP A 232 -6.18 -28.24 10.43
CA ASP A 232 -6.94 -29.41 10.02
C ASP A 232 -6.44 -29.94 8.67
N LYS A 233 -6.53 -31.27 8.47
CA LYS A 233 -5.88 -32.00 7.38
C LYS A 233 -6.12 -31.40 5.99
N ASP A 234 -7.35 -30.95 5.74
CA ASP A 234 -7.76 -30.42 4.43
C ASP A 234 -7.20 -29.01 4.19
N GLU A 235 -7.31 -28.10 5.17
CA GLU A 235 -6.75 -26.74 5.11
C GLU A 235 -5.22 -26.78 5.00
N LYS A 236 -4.58 -27.65 5.79
CA LYS A 236 -3.14 -27.93 5.71
C LYS A 236 -2.74 -28.40 4.32
N GLY A 237 -3.45 -29.37 3.76
CA GLY A 237 -3.15 -29.93 2.44
C GLY A 237 -3.18 -28.87 1.35
N GLN A 238 -4.19 -27.99 1.37
CA GLN A 238 -4.32 -26.87 0.43
C GLN A 238 -3.19 -25.85 0.60
N ALA A 239 -2.91 -25.41 1.83
CA ALA A 239 -1.85 -24.45 2.11
C ALA A 239 -0.45 -24.97 1.73
N MET A 240 -0.15 -26.22 2.09
CA MET A 240 1.14 -26.85 1.80
C MET A 240 1.35 -27.10 0.30
N ALA A 241 0.30 -27.46 -0.45
CA ALA A 241 0.37 -27.60 -1.90
C ALA A 241 0.69 -26.26 -2.60
N GLU A 242 0.17 -25.15 -2.07
CA GLU A 242 0.41 -23.81 -2.59
C GLU A 242 1.84 -23.33 -2.29
N ILE A 243 2.33 -23.57 -1.06
CA ILE A 243 3.73 -23.28 -0.68
C ILE A 243 4.71 -24.12 -1.51
N GLY A 244 4.45 -25.43 -1.64
CA GLY A 244 5.32 -26.37 -2.36
C GLY A 244 5.38 -26.11 -3.87
N ARG A 245 4.29 -25.62 -4.49
CA ARG A 245 4.31 -25.14 -5.88
C ARG A 245 5.25 -23.96 -6.09
N ARG A 246 5.50 -23.16 -5.05
CA ARG A 246 6.17 -21.86 -5.15
C ARG A 246 7.61 -21.84 -4.66
N ALA A 247 8.00 -22.72 -3.75
CA ALA A 247 9.40 -22.91 -3.37
C ALA A 247 10.28 -23.43 -4.54
N LYS A 248 9.67 -23.82 -5.67
CA LYS A 248 10.34 -24.28 -6.90
C LYS A 248 10.48 -23.20 -7.99
N LEU A 249 10.00 -21.97 -7.73
CA LEU A 249 10.14 -20.80 -8.61
C LEU A 249 11.16 -19.82 -8.03
#